data_AF-A0A7D5HVP6-F1
#
_entry.id   AF-A0A7D5HVP6-F1
#
_cell.length_a   1.000
_cell.length_b   1.000
_cell.length_c   1.000
_cell.angle_alpha   90.00
_cell.angle_beta   90.00
_cell.angle_gamma   90.00
#
_symmetry.space_group_name_H-M   'P 1'
#
loop_
_entity.id
_entity.type
_entity.pdbx_description
1 polymer ?
#
loop_
_entity_poly.entity_id
_entity_poly.type
_entity_poly.pdbx_seq_one_letter_code
_entity_poly.pdbx_strand_id
1 'polypeptide(L)' 'MPSTTVTKTTSTSGDREIVQYRMTVPKGLAESFDLAGVELEWSVKSANTFELSKGDE' A
#
# COMPACT_ATOMS: atom_id res chain seq x y z
N MET A 1 -4.51 -12.57 -12.43
CA MET A 1 -4.41 -11.33 -11.66
C MET A 1 -2.97 -11.15 -11.22
N PRO A 2 -2.40 -9.93 -11.28
CA PRO A 2 -1.05 -9.72 -10.78
C PRO A 2 -0.99 -10.00 -9.27
N SER A 3 0.12 -10.56 -8.80
CA SER A 3 0.41 -10.77 -7.39
C SER A 3 1.63 -9.96 -6.98
N THR A 4 1.69 -9.56 -5.72
CA THR A 4 2.75 -8.72 -5.17
C THR A 4 3.09 -9.20 -3.77
N THR A 5 4.35 -9.12 -3.39
CA THR A 5 4.80 -9.43 -2.03
C THR A 5 4.95 -8.14 -1.23
N VAL A 6 4.44 -8.13 -0.01
CA VAL A 6 4.72 -7.05 0.95
C VAL A 6 6.10 -7.27 1.53
N THR A 7 6.98 -6.27 1.41
CA THR A 7 8.29 -6.27 2.04
C THR A 7 8.25 -5.47 3.34
N LYS A 8 8.86 -6.03 4.38
CA LYS A 8 9.08 -5.34 5.66
C LYS A 8 10.51 -4.83 5.67
N THR A 9 10.68 -3.54 5.89
CA THR A 9 11.99 -2.92 6.10
C THR A 9 12.04 -2.38 7.51
N THR A 10 13.10 -2.73 8.23
CA THR A 10 13.41 -2.17 9.54
C THR A 10 14.66 -1.32 9.40
N SER A 11 14.63 -0.11 9.94
CA SER A 11 15.78 0.81 9.99
C SER A 11 15.86 1.46 11.36
N THR A 12 17.05 1.92 11.72
CA THR A 12 17.29 2.56 13.03
C THR A 12 17.67 4.02 12.81
N SER A 13 17.03 4.92 13.57
CA SER A 13 17.38 6.34 13.60
C SER A 13 17.55 6.79 15.05
N GLY A 14 18.81 7.01 15.45
CA GLY A 14 19.17 7.19 16.86
C GLY A 14 18.76 5.96 17.69
N ASP A 15 17.99 6.18 18.76
CA ASP A 15 17.48 5.12 19.63
C ASP A 15 16.12 4.54 19.21
N ARG A 16 15.62 4.90 18.02
CA ARG A 16 14.30 4.47 17.53
C ARG A 16 14.40 3.47 16.39
N GLU A 17 13.64 2.38 16.50
CA GLU A 17 13.38 1.45 15.41
C GLU A 17 12.20 1.97 14.56
N ILE A 18 12.40 2.05 13.25
CA ILE A 18 11.40 2.43 12.27
C ILE A 18 11.10 1.20 11.42
N VAL A 19 9.87 0.69 11.53
CA VAL A 19 9.36 -0.43 10.75
C VAL A 19 8.42 0.08 9.67
N GLN A 20 8.67 -0.32 8.42
CA GLN A 20 7.84 0.04 7.28
C GLN A 20 7.46 -1.20 6.48
N TYR A 21 6.19 -1.31 6.12
CA TYR A 21 5.69 -2.30 5.18
C TYR A 21 5.47 -1.62 3.83
N ARG A 22 5.98 -2.21 2.75
CA ARG A 22 5.92 -1.65 1.41
C ARG A 22 5.40 -2.72 0.45
N MET A 23 4.56 -2.31 -0.50
CA MET A 23 4.19 -3.13 -1.64
C MET A 23 4.32 -2.29 -2.92
N THR A 24 4.64 -2.95 -4.02
CA THR A 24 4.66 -2.32 -5.34
C THR A 24 3.30 -2.50 -6.01
N VAL A 25 2.70 -1.44 -6.53
CA VAL A 25 1.50 -1.56 -7.35
C VAL A 25 1.90 -1.89 -8.80
N PRO A 26 1.36 -2.95 -9.42
CA PRO A 26 1.62 -3.27 -10.82
C PRO A 26 1.22 -2.11 -11.75
N LYS A 27 2.09 -1.78 -12.71
CA LYS A 27 1.90 -0.64 -13.63
C LYS A 27 0.50 -0.58 -14.25
N GLY A 28 0.01 -1.69 -14.78
CA GLY A 28 -1.31 -1.73 -15.43
C GLY A 28 -2.47 -1.40 -14.49
N LEU A 29 -2.40 -1.77 -13.21
CA LEU A 29 -3.40 -1.38 -12.22
C LEU A 29 -3.27 0.11 -11.86
N ALA A 30 -2.05 0.60 -11.68
CA ALA A 30 -1.81 2.01 -11.38
C ALA A 30 -2.31 2.94 -12.49
N GLU A 31 -2.10 2.57 -13.76
CA GLU A 31 -2.59 3.32 -14.92
C GLU A 31 -4.12 3.19 -15.06
N SER A 32 -4.68 1.99 -14.88
CA SER A 32 -6.13 1.77 -15.02
C SER A 32 -6.95 2.51 -13.96
N PHE A 33 -6.39 2.67 -12.75
CA PHE A 33 -7.03 3.38 -11.65
C PHE A 33 -6.53 4.81 -11.50
N ASP A 34 -5.61 5.30 -12.34
CA ASP A 34 -5.00 6.62 -12.22
C ASP A 34 -4.56 6.93 -10.77
N LEU A 35 -3.63 6.11 -10.26
CA LEU A 35 -3.20 6.14 -8.86
C LEU A 35 -2.07 7.14 -8.58
N ALA A 36 -1.48 7.74 -9.61
CA ALA A 36 -0.35 8.63 -9.45
C ALA A 36 -0.78 9.93 -8.74
N GLY A 37 -0.20 10.19 -7.57
CA GLY A 37 -0.50 11.40 -6.79
C GLY A 37 -1.84 11.35 -6.02
N VAL A 38 -2.55 10.21 -6.05
CA VAL A 38 -3.82 10.03 -5.36
C VAL A 38 -3.59 9.44 -3.98
N GLU A 39 -4.29 9.97 -2.98
CA GLU A 39 -4.36 9.36 -1.65
C GLU A 39 -5.31 8.16 -1.68
N LEU A 40 -4.86 7.07 -1.05
CA LEU A 40 -5.63 5.83 -0.98
C LEU A 40 -6.02 5.54 0.46
N GLU A 41 -7.31 5.35 0.66
CA GLU A 41 -7.87 4.92 1.92
C GLU A 41 -7.93 3.41 1.99
N TRP A 42 -7.64 2.89 3.18
CA TRP A 42 -7.63 1.46 3.47
C TRP A 42 -8.79 1.13 4.38
N SER A 43 -9.57 0.13 4.01
CA SER A 43 -10.62 -0.43 4.86
C SER A 43 -10.50 -1.94 4.95
N VAL A 44 -10.81 -2.50 6.13
CA VAL A 44 -10.86 -3.95 6.32
C VAL A 44 -12.29 -4.40 6.02
N LYS A 45 -12.46 -5.14 4.92
CA LYS A 45 -13.77 -5.72 4.54
C LYS A 45 -14.05 -7.02 5.27
N SER A 46 -13.03 -7.86 5.45
CA SER A 46 -13.11 -9.14 6.16
C SER A 46 -11.75 -9.55 6.72
N ALA A 47 -11.71 -10.66 7.47
CA ALA A 47 -10.47 -11.20 8.06
C ALA A 47 -9.33 -11.38 7.04
N ASN A 48 -9.64 -11.65 5.77
CA ASN A 48 -8.67 -11.92 4.72
C ASN A 48 -8.79 -10.95 3.53
N THR A 49 -9.54 -9.86 3.68
CA THR A 49 -9.78 -8.91 2.59
C THR A 49 -9.75 -7.50 3.11
N PHE A 50 -8.83 -6.71 2.57
CA PHE A 50 -8.86 -5.27 2.67
C PHE A 50 -9.25 -4.69 1.31
N GLU A 51 -9.90 -3.53 1.34
CA GLU A 51 -10.21 -2.75 0.16
C GLU A 51 -9.42 -1.45 0.19
N LEU A 52 -9.02 -1.03 -1.01
CA LEU A 52 -8.35 0.22 -1.29
C LEU A 52 -9.30 1.05 -2.14
N SER A 53 -9.63 2.24 -1.65
CA SER A 53 -10.42 3.23 -2.37
C SER A 53 -9.62 4.51 -2.54
N LYS A 54 -9.92 5.29 -3.58
CA LYS A 54 -9.45 6.68 -3.64
C LYS A 54 -10.08 7.43 -2.47
N GLY A 55 -9.29 8.23 -1.77
CA GLY A 55 -9.83 9.16 -0.79
C GLY A 55 -10.76 10.16 -1.49
N ASP A 56 -11.84 10.53 -0.80
CA ASP A 56 -12.66 11.65 -1.22
C ASP A 56 -11.90 12.94 -0.88
N GLU A 57 -11.58 13.77 -1.87
CA GLU A 57 -11.12 15.15 -1.62
C GLU A 57 -12.28 16.02 -1.13
#